data_AF-A0A3N1G8X4-F1
#
_entry.id   AF-A0A3N1G8X4-F1
#
_cell.length_a   1.000
_cell.length_b   1.000
_cell.length_c   1.000
_cell.angle_alpha   90.00
_cell.angle_beta   90.00
_cell.angle_gamma   90.00
#
_symmetry.space_group_name_H-M   'P 1'
#
loop_
_entity.id
_entity.type
_entity.pdbx_description
1 polymer ?
#
loop_
_entity_poly.entity_id
_entity_poly.type
_entity_poly.pdbx_seq_one_letter_code
_entity_poly.pdbx_strand_id
1 'polypeptide(L)' 'AFLHRYNHHRPHSAIGKVPPITRLINVPGQYN' A
#
# COMPACT_ATOMS: atom_id res chain seq x y z
N ALA A 1 6.17 12.78 -5.99
CA ALA A 1 4.99 13.09 -5.14
C ALA A 1 3.79 12.17 -5.38
N PHE A 2 3.39 11.92 -6.64
CA PHE A 2 2.20 11.11 -6.97
C PHE A 2 2.23 9.66 -6.46
N LEU A 3 3.30 8.89 -6.76
CA LEU A 3 3.40 7.48 -6.38
C LEU A 3 3.31 7.27 -4.86
N HIS A 4 3.95 8.15 -4.08
CA HIS A 4 3.89 8.10 -2.62
C HIS A 4 2.45 8.29 -2.10
N ARG A 5 1.73 9.29 -2.63
CA ARG A 5 0.31 9.55 -2.27
C ARG A 5 -0.59 8.37 -2.63
N TYR A 6 -0.37 7.76 -3.79
CA TYR A 6 -1.16 6.62 -4.25
C TYR A 6 -0.92 5.39 -3.38
N ASN A 7 0.34 5.03 -3.13
CA ASN A 7 0.70 3.81 -2.41
C ASN A 7 0.39 3.89 -0.90
N HIS A 8 0.63 5.04 -0.26
CA HIS A 8 0.58 5.17 1.20
C HIS A 8 -0.69 5.82 1.74
N HIS A 9 -1.40 6.60 0.93
CA HIS A 9 -2.45 7.48 1.48
C HIS A 9 -3.79 7.39 0.74
N ARG A 10 -3.88 6.61 -0.34
CA ARG A 10 -5.11 6.50 -1.12
C ARG A 10 -5.87 5.23 -0.72
N PRO A 11 -7.01 5.34 -0.03
CA PRO A 11 -7.83 4.17 0.30
C PRO A 11 -8.45 3.59 -0.97
N HIS A 12 -8.48 2.26 -1.06
CA HIS A 12 -9.02 1.57 -2.23
C HIS A 12 -10.16 0.61 -1.85
N SER A 13 -11.35 0.82 -2.40
CA SER A 13 -12.56 0.08 -2.03
C SER A 13 -12.47 -1.42 -2.29
N ALA A 14 -11.74 -1.83 -3.35
CA ALA A 14 -11.56 -3.24 -3.68
C ALA A 14 -10.74 -4.03 -2.64
N ILE A 15 -10.07 -3.34 -1.73
CA ILE A 15 -9.18 -3.95 -0.72
C ILE A 15 -9.60 -3.59 0.71
N GLY A 16 -10.84 -3.15 0.93
CA GLY A 16 -11.33 -2.83 2.27
C GLY A 16 -10.96 -1.42 2.75
N LYS A 17 -10.79 -0.46 1.83
CA LYS A 17 -10.48 0.95 2.12
C LYS A 17 -9.09 1.18 2.76
N VAL A 18 -8.17 0.24 2.63
CA VAL A 18 -6.76 0.44 3.02
C VAL A 18 -5.91 0.90 1.82
N PRO A 19 -4.71 1.48 2.07
CA PRO A 19 -3.79 1.84 0.99
C PRO A 19 -3.21 0.62 0.26
N PRO A 20 -2.87 0.71 -1.04
CA PRO A 20 -2.31 -0.40 -1.82
C PRO A 20 -1.11 -1.10 -1.20
N ILE A 21 -0.22 -0.35 -0.52
CA ILE A 21 1.01 -0.90 0.08
C ILE A 21 0.74 -1.94 1.17
N THR A 22 -0.42 -1.90 1.82
CA THR A 22 -0.76 -2.79 2.95
C THR A 22 -0.92 -4.26 2.57
N ARG A 23 -1.06 -4.58 1.28
CA ARG A 23 -1.11 -5.98 0.80
C ARG A 23 0.21 -6.49 0.23
N LEU A 24 1.24 -5.64 0.16
CA LEU A 24 2.53 -6.05 -0.37
C LEU A 24 3.29 -6.83 0.70
N ILE A 25 3.24 -8.16 0.62
CA ILE A 25 3.93 -9.08 1.55
C ILE A 25 5.33 -9.48 1.08
N ASN A 26 5.71 -9.12 -0.14
CA ASN A 26 6.98 -9.50 -0.76
C ASN A 26 7.79 -8.27 -1.17
N VAL A 27 7.92 -7.31 -0.25
CA VAL A 27 8.81 -6.15 -0.43
C VAL A 27 10.14 -6.47 0.25
N PRO A 28 11.28 -6.36 -0.45
CA PRO A 28 12.59 -6.53 0.18
C PRO A 28 12.72 -5.59 1.40
N GLY A 29 13.03 -6.14 2.58
CA GLY A 29 13.13 -5.38 3.83
C GLY A 29 11.86 -5.32 4.69
N GLN A 30 10.80 -6.05 4.33
CA GLN A 30 9.57 -6.21 5.14
C GLN A 30 9.46 -7.59 5.83
N TYR A 31 10.54 -8.35 5.91
CA TYR A 31 10.60 -9.58 6.73
C TYR A 31 10.89 -9.18 8.18
N ASN A 32 10.02 -9.58 9.11
CA ASN A 32 10.19 -9.39 10.56
C ASN A 32 11.41 -10.17 11.09
#